data_AF-A0A314YTK5-F1
#
_entry.id   AF-A0A314YTK5-F1
#
_cell.length_a   1.000
_cell.length_b   1.000
_cell.length_c   1.000
_cell.angle_alpha   90.00
_cell.angle_beta   90.00
_cell.angle_gamma   90.00
#
_symmetry.space_group_name_H-M   'P 1'
#
loop_
_entity.id
_entity.type
_entity.pdbx_description
1 polymer ?
#
loop_
_entity_poly.entity_id
_entity_poly.type
_entity_poly.pdbx_seq_one_letter_code
_entity_poly.pdbx_strand_id
1 'polypeptide(L)'
;MSLSYSTIAWAGCLSKGHNSINSREAFEDTHVERCLGAYFINAICYFPVAFIGYWAFGQDVDDNVLMDLKKPSWLIAAANLMVVVHVIGSYQVYAMPVFDMLESLMVKKVNFPPGIALRLITRSAYVAFTLFVGVTFPFFGDLLGFFGGFGFAPTSYFLPSIMWLIIKKPKRFGLQWLVNWVCIFIGMFIMLASTVGGFRNIITDASTYRFYT
;
A
#
# COMPACT_ATOMS: atom_id res chain seq x y z
N MET A 1 -0.68 -5.79 1.79
CA MET A 1 0.30 -6.90 1.81
C MET A 1 1.65 -6.56 2.45
N SER A 2 2.18 -5.33 2.35
CA SER A 2 3.45 -4.95 3.00
C SER A 2 3.44 -5.06 4.53
N LEU A 3 2.29 -4.81 5.18
CA LEU A 3 2.15 -4.81 6.64
C LEU A 3 2.20 -6.21 7.27
N SER A 4 1.73 -7.26 6.58
CA SER A 4 1.79 -8.64 7.11
C SER A 4 3.22 -9.12 7.30
N TYR A 5 4.15 -8.72 6.42
CA TYR A 5 5.57 -9.04 6.54
C TYR A 5 6.27 -8.22 7.63
N SER A 6 5.81 -6.98 7.87
CA SER A 6 6.26 -6.17 9.01
C SER A 6 5.85 -6.81 10.35
N THR A 7 4.66 -7.41 10.42
CA THR A 7 4.17 -8.11 11.62
C THR A 7 4.93 -9.41 11.91
N ILE A 8 5.30 -10.18 10.88
CA ILE A 8 6.13 -11.40 11.03
C ILE A 8 7.56 -11.03 11.46
N ALA A 9 8.13 -9.97 10.89
CA ALA A 9 9.43 -9.44 11.33
C ALA A 9 9.39 -8.95 12.79
N TRP A 10 8.28 -8.32 13.21
CA TRP A 10 8.05 -7.86 14.58
C TRP A 10 7.86 -9.01 15.58
N ALA A 11 7.10 -10.06 15.22
CA ALA A 11 6.96 -11.27 16.03
C ALA A 11 8.31 -12.01 16.20
N GLY A 12 9.16 -11.94 15.20
CA GLY A 12 10.53 -12.47 15.24
C GLY A 12 11.49 -11.70 16.17
N CYS A 13 11.20 -10.44 16.54
CA CYS A 13 12.02 -9.65 17.48
C CYS A 13 11.87 -10.09 18.93
N LEU A 14 10.65 -10.50 19.31
CA LEU A 14 10.29 -10.74 20.72
C LEU A 14 10.97 -11.99 21.31
N SER A 15 11.56 -12.85 20.48
CA SER A 15 12.11 -14.14 20.92
C SER A 15 13.57 -14.09 21.39
N LYS A 16 14.32 -13.00 21.22
CA LYS A 16 15.74 -12.95 21.63
C LYS A 16 16.09 -11.65 22.36
N GLY A 17 15.99 -11.70 23.69
CA GLY A 17 16.66 -10.74 24.58
C GLY A 17 17.95 -11.32 25.15
N HIS A 18 19.11 -10.69 24.86
CA HIS A 18 20.10 -10.17 25.83
C HIS A 18 21.50 -9.91 25.20
N ASN A 19 22.18 -8.87 25.74
CA ASN A 19 23.60 -8.44 25.68
C ASN A 19 24.05 -7.35 24.68
N SER A 20 24.31 -6.15 25.23
CA SER A 20 23.89 -4.82 24.74
C SER A 20 24.74 -4.09 23.70
N ILE A 21 25.78 -4.70 23.11
CA ILE A 21 26.54 -4.04 22.02
C ILE A 21 26.67 -4.96 20.81
N ASN A 22 27.06 -6.22 21.00
CA ASN A 22 27.09 -7.21 19.92
C ASN A 22 25.68 -7.66 19.49
N SER A 23 24.69 -7.57 20.39
CA SER A 23 23.31 -7.93 20.05
C SER A 23 22.61 -6.90 19.18
N ARG A 24 23.03 -5.63 19.13
CA ARG A 24 22.37 -4.62 18.32
C ARG A 24 22.75 -4.75 16.84
N GLU A 25 24.03 -4.91 16.55
CA GLU A 25 24.50 -5.16 15.18
C GLU A 25 24.00 -6.52 14.68
N ALA A 26 24.14 -7.58 15.48
CA ALA A 26 23.60 -8.90 15.13
C ALA A 26 22.08 -8.89 14.95
N PHE A 27 21.35 -8.08 15.73
CA PHE A 27 19.91 -7.88 15.55
C PHE A 27 19.61 -7.09 14.28
N GLU A 28 20.32 -5.99 14.01
CA GLU A 28 20.14 -5.18 12.81
C GLU A 28 20.42 -5.99 11.53
N ASP A 29 21.49 -6.79 11.52
CA ASP A 29 21.83 -7.70 10.43
C ASP A 29 20.77 -8.79 10.23
N THR A 30 20.32 -9.43 11.32
CA THR A 30 19.23 -10.42 11.26
C THR A 30 17.94 -9.80 10.71
N HIS A 31 17.68 -8.54 11.02
CA HIS A 31 16.52 -7.79 10.54
C HIS A 31 16.63 -7.43 9.06
N VAL A 32 17.81 -7.01 8.60
CA VAL A 32 18.07 -6.70 7.20
C VAL A 32 17.97 -7.97 6.35
N GLU A 33 18.57 -9.08 6.77
CA GLU A 33 18.47 -10.37 6.07
C GLU A 33 17.01 -10.84 5.94
N ARG A 34 16.21 -10.70 7.02
CA ARG A 34 14.77 -11.00 7.00
C ARG A 34 14.00 -10.13 6.03
N CYS A 35 14.28 -8.82 6.00
CA CYS A 35 13.66 -7.89 5.06
C CYS A 35 14.02 -8.24 3.62
N LEU A 36 15.29 -8.50 3.33
CA LEU A 36 15.76 -8.93 2.01
C LEU A 36 15.08 -10.23 1.58
N GLY A 37 14.98 -11.22 2.49
CA GLY A 37 14.25 -12.45 2.25
C GLY A 37 12.78 -12.22 1.92
N ALA A 38 12.09 -11.34 2.66
CA ALA A 38 10.69 -10.99 2.38
C ALA A 38 10.51 -10.32 1.01
N TYR A 39 11.39 -9.38 0.64
CA TYR A 39 11.35 -8.75 -0.69
C TYR A 39 11.67 -9.73 -1.82
N PHE A 40 12.58 -10.67 -1.59
CA PHE A 40 12.89 -11.71 -2.56
C PHE A 40 11.70 -12.66 -2.80
N ILE A 41 11.04 -13.11 -1.74
CA ILE A 41 9.81 -13.91 -1.84
C ILE A 41 8.73 -13.13 -2.59
N ASN A 42 8.56 -11.84 -2.27
CA ASN A 42 7.62 -10.97 -2.96
C ASN A 42 7.93 -10.90 -4.47
N ALA A 43 9.19 -10.70 -4.84
CA ALA A 43 9.60 -10.71 -6.24
C ALA A 43 9.21 -12.04 -6.94
N ILE A 44 9.50 -13.19 -6.33
CA ILE A 44 9.14 -14.50 -6.89
C ILE A 44 7.62 -14.68 -7.02
N CYS A 45 6.80 -14.07 -6.17
CA CYS A 45 5.35 -14.13 -6.32
C CYS A 45 4.84 -13.21 -7.44
N TYR A 46 5.37 -11.99 -7.56
CA TYR A 46 4.84 -10.99 -8.49
C TYR A 46 5.40 -11.12 -9.92
N PHE A 47 6.69 -11.40 -10.09
CA PHE A 47 7.32 -11.43 -11.42
C PHE A 47 6.75 -12.51 -12.35
N PRO A 48 6.61 -13.78 -11.92
CA PRO A 48 6.04 -14.82 -12.78
C PRO A 48 4.59 -14.52 -13.16
N VAL A 49 3.79 -14.00 -12.22
CA VAL A 49 2.39 -13.62 -12.49
C VAL A 49 2.33 -12.50 -13.53
N ALA A 50 3.20 -11.49 -13.42
CA ALA A 50 3.28 -10.41 -14.40
C ALA A 50 3.73 -10.92 -15.78
N PHE A 51 4.77 -11.75 -15.86
CA PHE A 51 5.27 -12.27 -17.13
C PHE A 51 4.28 -13.22 -17.82
N ILE A 52 3.68 -14.15 -17.07
CA ILE A 52 2.69 -15.09 -17.60
C ILE A 52 1.41 -14.34 -17.99
N GLY A 53 0.96 -13.38 -17.19
CA GLY A 53 -0.20 -12.54 -17.49
C GLY A 53 0.00 -11.76 -18.79
N TYR A 54 1.13 -11.07 -18.92
CA TYR A 54 1.45 -10.33 -20.15
C TYR A 54 1.60 -11.25 -21.37
N TRP A 55 2.19 -12.44 -21.20
CA TRP A 55 2.29 -13.42 -22.29
C TRP A 55 0.93 -13.97 -22.73
N ALA A 56 -0.02 -14.14 -21.80
CA ALA A 56 -1.34 -14.68 -22.08
C ALA A 56 -2.32 -13.66 -22.70
N PHE A 57 -2.27 -12.39 -22.26
CA PHE A 57 -3.24 -11.35 -22.66
C PHE A 57 -2.65 -10.28 -23.59
N GLY A 58 -1.32 -10.18 -23.69
CA GLY A 58 -0.65 -9.21 -24.54
C GLY A 58 -0.84 -7.77 -24.06
N GLN A 59 -1.04 -6.85 -25.01
CA GLN A 59 -1.20 -5.41 -24.72
C GLN A 59 -2.61 -5.02 -24.27
N ASP A 60 -3.60 -5.91 -24.44
CA ASP A 60 -5.01 -5.66 -24.12
C ASP A 60 -5.41 -6.20 -22.74
N VAL A 61 -4.47 -6.26 -21.79
CA VAL A 61 -4.75 -6.75 -20.42
C VAL A 61 -5.44 -5.66 -19.60
N ASP A 62 -6.60 -6.00 -19.03
CA ASP A 62 -7.33 -5.16 -18.09
C ASP A 62 -6.57 -5.03 -16.75
N ASP A 63 -6.77 -3.90 -16.06
CA ASP A 63 -6.22 -3.65 -14.71
C ASP A 63 -6.55 -4.77 -13.72
N ASN A 64 -7.73 -5.39 -13.88
CA ASN A 64 -8.11 -6.59 -13.17
C ASN A 64 -8.08 -7.80 -14.12
N VAL A 65 -6.96 -8.52 -14.11
CA VAL A 65 -6.74 -9.77 -14.86
C VAL A 65 -7.88 -10.79 -14.74
N LEU A 66 -8.63 -10.79 -13.62
CA LEU A 66 -9.74 -11.73 -13.45
C LEU A 66 -10.93 -11.46 -14.39
N MET A 67 -11.02 -10.25 -14.95
CA MET A 67 -12.06 -9.87 -15.91
C MET A 67 -11.76 -10.42 -17.32
N ASP A 68 -10.49 -10.58 -17.68
CA ASP A 68 -10.07 -11.12 -18.98
C ASP A 68 -10.08 -12.65 -19.07
N LEU A 69 -10.14 -13.34 -17.93
CA LEU A 69 -10.20 -14.80 -17.89
C LEU A 69 -11.59 -15.28 -18.39
N LYS A 70 -11.63 -15.94 -19.55
CA LYS A 70 -12.89 -16.41 -20.16
C LYS A 70 -13.28 -17.85 -19.77
N LYS A 71 -12.32 -18.74 -19.46
CA LYS A 71 -12.56 -20.16 -19.14
C LYS A 71 -11.44 -20.75 -18.26
N PRO A 72 -11.72 -21.76 -17.39
CA PRO A 72 -13.04 -22.29 -17.00
C PRO A 72 -13.69 -21.45 -15.89
N SER A 73 -15.03 -21.37 -15.90
CA SER A 73 -15.82 -20.51 -14.99
C SER A 73 -15.68 -20.86 -13.50
N TRP A 74 -15.50 -22.14 -13.16
CA TRP A 74 -15.33 -22.56 -11.76
C TRP A 74 -14.09 -21.93 -11.12
N LEU A 75 -12.99 -21.87 -11.89
CA LEU A 75 -11.71 -21.37 -11.39
C LEU A 75 -11.75 -19.86 -11.19
N ILE A 76 -12.42 -19.14 -12.10
CA ILE A 76 -12.66 -17.70 -11.98
C ILE A 76 -13.53 -17.41 -10.75
N ALA A 77 -14.60 -18.17 -10.54
CA ALA A 77 -15.45 -18.03 -9.36
C ALA A 77 -14.68 -18.28 -8.05
N ALA A 78 -13.84 -19.32 -8.02
CA ALA A 78 -12.98 -19.60 -6.87
C ALA A 78 -11.95 -18.49 -6.62
N ALA A 79 -11.32 -17.97 -7.66
CA ALA A 79 -10.38 -16.86 -7.56
C ALA A 79 -11.06 -15.59 -7.01
N ASN A 80 -12.23 -15.23 -7.56
CA ASN A 80 -13.02 -14.09 -7.07
C ASN A 80 -13.43 -14.28 -5.60
N LEU A 81 -13.83 -15.48 -5.18
CA LEU A 81 -14.15 -15.77 -3.79
C LEU A 81 -12.93 -15.58 -2.88
N MET A 82 -11.75 -16.04 -3.29
CA MET A 82 -10.51 -15.84 -2.53
C MET A 82 -10.13 -14.36 -2.41
N VAL A 83 -10.30 -13.58 -3.47
CA VAL A 83 -10.09 -12.12 -3.42
C VAL A 83 -11.06 -11.47 -2.43
N VAL A 84 -12.34 -11.84 -2.45
CA VAL A 84 -13.33 -11.31 -1.50
C VAL A 84 -12.95 -11.63 -0.06
N VAL A 85 -12.62 -12.89 0.25
CA VAL A 85 -12.20 -13.30 1.60
C VAL A 85 -10.94 -12.53 2.04
N HIS A 86 -9.95 -12.40 1.15
CA HIS A 86 -8.72 -11.66 1.41
C HIS A 86 -8.98 -10.16 1.70
N VAL A 87 -9.81 -9.51 0.90
CA VAL A 87 -10.12 -8.07 1.03
C VAL A 87 -10.92 -7.81 2.30
N ILE A 88 -11.90 -8.66 2.65
CA ILE A 88 -12.66 -8.54 3.90
C ILE A 88 -11.71 -8.60 5.10
N GLY A 89 -10.82 -9.60 5.14
CA GLY A 89 -9.85 -9.74 6.22
C GLY A 89 -8.88 -8.56 6.30
N SER A 90 -8.35 -8.12 5.16
CA SER A 90 -7.44 -6.98 5.09
C SER A 90 -8.12 -5.68 5.53
N TYR A 91 -9.36 -5.44 5.12
CA TYR A 91 -10.12 -4.26 5.50
C TYR A 91 -10.23 -4.11 7.02
N GLN A 92 -10.48 -5.20 7.75
CA GLN A 92 -10.55 -5.14 9.22
C GLN A 92 -9.24 -4.67 9.85
N VAL A 93 -8.11 -5.21 9.38
CA VAL A 93 -6.78 -4.85 9.91
C VAL A 93 -6.42 -3.40 9.56
N TYR A 94 -6.73 -2.96 8.33
CA TYR A 94 -6.42 -1.61 7.87
C TYR A 94 -7.33 -0.53 8.46
N ALA A 95 -8.60 -0.85 8.72
CA ALA A 95 -9.56 0.13 9.22
C ALA A 95 -9.41 0.41 10.73
N MET A 96 -8.90 -0.53 11.53
CA MET A 96 -8.68 -0.34 12.98
C MET A 96 -7.93 0.95 13.35
N PRO A 97 -6.71 1.21 12.84
CA PRO A 97 -5.97 2.43 13.18
C PRO A 97 -6.69 3.70 12.70
N VAL A 98 -7.45 3.61 11.59
CA VAL A 98 -8.23 4.74 11.08
C VAL A 98 -9.41 5.04 12.01
N PHE A 99 -10.10 4.03 12.49
CA PHE A 99 -11.17 4.19 13.49
C PHE A 99 -10.65 4.81 14.77
N ASP A 100 -9.50 4.35 15.28
CA ASP A 100 -8.90 4.91 16.49
C ASP A 100 -8.48 6.38 16.31
N MET A 101 -7.97 6.73 15.12
CA MET A 101 -7.64 8.11 14.78
C MET A 101 -8.90 8.99 14.72
N LEU A 102 -9.96 8.54 14.04
CA LEU A 102 -11.21 9.29 13.93
C LEU A 102 -11.90 9.47 15.28
N GLU A 103 -11.96 8.42 16.11
CA GLU A 103 -12.52 8.48 17.47
C GLU A 103 -11.72 9.49 18.31
N SER A 104 -10.38 9.42 18.25
CA SER A 104 -9.50 10.36 18.96
C SER A 104 -9.70 11.81 18.52
N LEU A 105 -9.93 12.05 17.22
CA LEU A 105 -10.21 13.38 16.69
C LEU A 105 -11.56 13.91 17.16
N MET A 106 -12.60 13.08 17.17
CA MET A 106 -13.94 13.47 17.64
C MET A 106 -13.95 13.79 19.14
N VAL A 107 -13.24 13.00 19.94
CA VAL A 107 -13.12 13.25 21.39
C VAL A 107 -12.29 14.51 21.67
N LYS A 108 -11.10 14.64 21.07
CA LYS A 108 -10.18 15.74 21.40
C LYS A 108 -10.54 17.08 20.76
N LYS A 109 -11.09 17.07 19.54
CA LYS A 109 -11.34 18.29 18.77
C LYS A 109 -12.80 18.74 18.82
N VAL A 110 -13.74 17.80 18.98
CA VAL A 110 -15.18 18.07 18.96
C VAL A 110 -15.83 17.85 20.35
N ASN A 111 -15.05 17.45 21.36
CA ASN A 111 -15.49 17.25 22.75
C ASN A 111 -16.67 16.27 22.91
N PHE A 112 -16.79 15.28 22.02
CA PHE A 112 -17.80 14.23 22.20
C PHE A 112 -17.40 13.28 23.34
N PRO A 113 -18.36 12.87 24.21
CA PRO A 113 -18.08 11.89 25.24
C PRO A 113 -17.75 10.54 24.59
N PRO A 114 -16.67 9.86 25.05
CA PRO A 114 -16.33 8.53 24.55
C PRO A 114 -17.44 7.55 24.93
N GLY A 115 -17.89 6.74 23.97
CA GLY A 115 -18.97 5.79 24.19
C GLY A 115 -19.26 4.91 22.99
N ILE A 116 -20.11 3.90 23.20
CA ILE A 116 -20.51 2.93 22.16
C ILE A 116 -21.22 3.66 21.00
N ALA A 117 -22.01 4.69 21.29
CA ALA A 117 -22.70 5.50 20.28
C ALA A 117 -21.71 6.24 19.37
N LEU A 118 -20.67 6.88 19.93
CA LEU A 118 -19.64 7.56 19.15
C LEU A 118 -18.91 6.58 18.24
N ARG A 119 -18.52 5.42 18.78
CA ARG A 119 -17.86 4.36 18.00
C ARG A 119 -18.73 3.84 16.86
N LEU A 120 -20.03 3.62 17.11
CA LEU A 120 -20.97 3.18 16.07
C LEU A 120 -21.17 4.23 14.98
N ILE A 121 -21.30 5.51 15.36
CA ILE A 121 -21.46 6.61 14.42
C ILE A 121 -20.20 6.76 13.57
N THR A 122 -19.01 6.85 14.19
CA THR A 122 -17.75 7.02 13.47
C THR A 122 -17.47 5.85 12.53
N ARG A 123 -17.71 4.61 12.95
CA ARG A 123 -17.53 3.42 12.09
C ARG A 123 -18.53 3.39 10.94
N SER A 124 -19.82 3.61 11.23
CA SER A 124 -20.86 3.61 10.20
C SER A 124 -20.65 4.73 9.19
N ALA A 125 -20.27 5.94 9.66
CA ALA A 125 -19.96 7.07 8.79
C ALA A 125 -18.75 6.79 7.89
N TYR A 126 -17.69 6.19 8.44
CA TYR A 126 -16.51 5.82 7.64
C TYR A 126 -16.86 4.76 6.58
N VAL A 127 -17.57 3.69 6.97
CA VAL A 127 -18.00 2.64 6.03
C VAL A 127 -18.89 3.22 4.94
N ALA A 128 -19.90 4.03 5.31
CA ALA A 128 -20.80 4.68 4.37
C ALA A 128 -20.05 5.62 3.41
N PHE A 129 -19.08 6.38 3.92
CA PHE A 129 -18.22 7.23 3.10
C PHE A 129 -17.38 6.41 2.12
N THR A 130 -16.71 5.34 2.57
CA THR A 130 -15.91 4.48 1.69
C THR A 130 -16.76 3.76 0.65
N LEU A 131 -17.98 3.35 1.01
CA LEU A 131 -18.95 2.75 0.10
C LEU A 131 -19.40 3.76 -0.96
N PHE A 132 -19.74 4.98 -0.54
CA PHE A 132 -20.11 6.06 -1.46
C PHE A 132 -19.00 6.35 -2.47
N VAL A 133 -17.75 6.48 -2.01
CA VAL A 133 -16.60 6.70 -2.89
C VAL A 133 -16.40 5.51 -3.85
N GLY A 134 -16.50 4.28 -3.35
CA GLY A 134 -16.33 3.07 -4.17
C GLY A 134 -17.39 2.91 -5.26
N VAL A 135 -18.64 3.26 -4.98
CA VAL A 135 -19.72 3.25 -5.99
C VAL A 135 -19.57 4.41 -6.99
N THR A 136 -19.06 5.55 -6.54
CA THR A 136 -18.89 6.76 -7.38
C THR A 136 -17.73 6.63 -8.36
N PHE A 137 -16.65 5.95 -7.97
CA PHE A 137 -15.43 5.82 -8.77
C PHE A 137 -15.03 4.34 -8.95
N PRO A 138 -15.63 3.61 -9.90
CA PRO A 138 -15.33 2.20 -10.15
C PRO A 138 -14.00 1.97 -10.92
N PHE A 139 -13.09 2.94 -10.96
CA PHE A 139 -11.81 2.88 -11.69
C PHE A 139 -10.67 2.48 -10.74
N PHE A 140 -10.66 1.22 -10.33
CA PHE A 140 -9.76 0.76 -9.27
C PHE A 140 -8.27 0.87 -9.66
N GLY A 141 -7.90 0.49 -10.88
CA GLY A 141 -6.51 0.52 -11.34
C GLY A 141 -5.95 1.94 -11.40
N ASP A 142 -6.72 2.88 -11.96
CA ASP A 142 -6.32 4.29 -11.99
C ASP A 142 -6.22 4.93 -10.61
N LEU A 143 -7.17 4.62 -9.71
CA LEU A 143 -7.12 5.09 -8.32
C LEU A 143 -5.87 4.54 -7.61
N LEU A 144 -5.55 3.26 -7.81
CA LEU A 144 -4.33 2.64 -7.27
C LEU A 144 -3.07 3.30 -7.84
N GLY A 145 -3.02 3.60 -9.14
CA GLY A 145 -1.91 4.32 -9.77
C GLY A 145 -1.76 5.74 -9.22
N PHE A 146 -2.86 6.46 -9.07
CA PHE A 146 -2.88 7.80 -8.49
C PHE A 146 -2.40 7.83 -7.03
N PHE A 147 -3.03 7.06 -6.14
CA PHE A 147 -2.66 7.03 -4.72
C PHE A 147 -1.30 6.34 -4.47
N GLY A 148 -0.92 5.40 -5.34
CA GLY A 148 0.41 4.80 -5.41
C GLY A 148 1.49 5.86 -5.65
N GLY A 149 1.28 6.69 -6.66
CA GLY A 149 2.16 7.81 -6.97
C GLY A 149 2.18 8.87 -5.88
N PHE A 150 1.00 9.40 -5.54
CA PHE A 150 0.86 10.55 -4.64
C PHE A 150 1.18 10.24 -3.18
N GLY A 151 0.74 9.08 -2.67
CA GLY A 151 0.88 8.72 -1.26
C GLY A 151 2.07 7.80 -0.99
N PHE A 152 2.19 6.71 -1.75
CA PHE A 152 3.21 5.70 -1.49
C PHE A 152 4.60 6.10 -1.96
N ALA A 153 4.74 6.81 -3.09
CA ALA A 153 6.06 7.20 -3.58
C ALA A 153 6.78 8.17 -2.62
N PRO A 154 6.14 9.21 -2.06
CA PRO A 154 6.79 10.08 -1.08
C PRO A 154 7.18 9.38 0.21
N THR A 155 6.30 8.51 0.70
CA THR A 155 6.50 7.80 1.96
C THR A 155 7.59 6.74 1.87
N SER A 156 7.79 6.15 0.69
CA SER A 156 8.78 5.08 0.48
C SER A 156 10.13 5.59 -0.04
N TYR A 157 10.15 6.64 -0.87
CA TYR A 157 11.38 7.14 -1.51
C TYR A 157 11.88 8.47 -0.92
N PHE A 158 11.01 9.45 -0.65
CA PHE A 158 11.49 10.77 -0.17
C PHE A 158 11.74 10.80 1.32
N LEU A 159 10.73 10.43 2.11
CA LEU A 159 10.77 10.57 3.56
C LEU A 159 11.97 9.85 4.18
N PRO A 160 12.21 8.55 3.93
CA PRO A 160 13.35 7.87 4.55
C PRO A 160 14.69 8.43 4.07
N SER A 161 14.83 8.78 2.78
CA SER A 161 16.08 9.34 2.25
C SER A 161 16.38 10.71 2.84
N ILE A 162 15.40 11.62 2.92
CA ILE A 162 15.57 12.95 3.51
C ILE A 162 15.86 12.83 5.02
N MET A 163 15.10 11.98 5.74
CA MET A 163 15.34 11.74 7.17
C MET A 163 16.76 11.22 7.40
N TRP A 164 17.23 10.27 6.59
CA TRP A 164 18.58 9.72 6.70
C TRP A 164 19.66 10.78 6.41
N LEU A 165 19.48 11.59 5.37
CA LEU A 165 20.37 12.72 5.02
C LEU A 165 20.50 13.73 6.17
N ILE A 166 19.38 14.06 6.84
CA ILE A 166 19.35 15.00 7.98
C ILE A 166 20.03 14.40 9.22
N ILE A 167 19.78 13.12 9.52
CA ILE A 167 20.27 12.46 10.73
C ILE A 167 21.76 12.11 10.63
N LYS A 168 22.19 11.46 9.53
CA LYS A 168 23.56 10.92 9.40
C LYS A 168 24.56 11.94 8.86
N LYS A 169 24.10 13.02 8.20
CA LYS A 169 24.94 14.08 7.62
C LYS A 169 26.18 13.53 6.89
N PRO A 170 25.99 12.67 5.88
CA PRO A 170 27.10 12.07 5.14
C PRO A 170 27.95 13.14 4.45
N LYS A 171 29.23 12.82 4.17
CA LYS A 171 30.11 13.72 3.42
C LYS A 171 29.48 14.10 2.09
N ARG A 172 29.44 15.41 1.80
CA ARG A 172 28.92 15.94 0.52
C ARG A 172 29.73 15.31 -0.63
N PHE A 173 29.02 14.89 -1.68
CA PHE A 173 29.58 14.14 -2.82
C PHE A 173 30.10 12.73 -2.52
N GLY A 174 29.84 12.15 -1.35
CA GLY A 174 30.06 10.73 -1.11
C GLY A 174 29.03 9.85 -1.83
N LEU A 175 29.37 8.58 -2.10
CA LEU A 175 28.46 7.61 -2.75
C LEU A 175 27.10 7.51 -2.05
N GLN A 176 27.08 7.44 -0.72
CA GLN A 176 25.85 7.36 0.06
C GLN A 176 24.99 8.64 -0.05
N TRP A 177 25.62 9.80 -0.21
CA TRP A 177 24.93 11.08 -0.40
C TRP A 177 24.30 11.13 -1.80
N LEU A 178 25.05 10.71 -2.84
CA LEU A 178 24.56 10.66 -4.21
C LEU A 178 23.38 9.68 -4.36
N VAL A 179 23.50 8.46 -3.82
CA VAL A 179 22.43 7.44 -3.89
C VAL A 179 21.12 7.96 -3.28
N ASN A 180 21.18 8.61 -2.11
CA ASN A 180 19.97 9.16 -1.49
C ASN A 180 19.35 10.30 -2.30
N TRP A 181 20.16 11.17 -2.91
CA TRP A 181 19.64 12.19 -3.81
C TRP A 181 19.01 11.61 -5.08
N VAL A 182 19.63 10.59 -5.66
CA VAL A 182 19.06 9.88 -6.83
C VAL A 182 17.72 9.23 -6.46
N CYS A 183 17.60 8.57 -5.30
CA CYS A 183 16.32 8.04 -4.82
C CYS A 183 15.25 9.13 -4.70
N ILE A 184 15.62 10.31 -4.20
CA ILE A 184 14.70 11.45 -4.11
C ILE A 184 14.28 11.92 -5.49
N PHE A 185 15.20 12.11 -6.43
CA PHE A 185 14.82 12.55 -7.78
C PHE A 185 13.96 11.52 -8.50
N ILE A 186 14.35 10.24 -8.49
CA ILE A 186 13.59 9.15 -9.12
C ILE A 186 12.18 9.08 -8.56
N GLY A 187 12.04 9.08 -7.23
CA GLY A 187 10.72 9.07 -6.61
C GLY A 187 9.88 10.26 -7.07
N MET A 188 10.46 11.46 -7.28
CA MET A 188 9.73 12.67 -7.67
C MET A 188 9.17 12.52 -9.08
N PHE A 189 9.99 11.96 -9.98
CA PHE A 189 9.52 11.63 -11.32
C PHE A 189 8.41 10.59 -11.30
N ILE A 190 8.54 9.52 -10.49
CA ILE A 190 7.50 8.50 -10.35
C ILE A 190 6.20 9.10 -9.79
N MET A 191 6.29 9.90 -8.73
CA MET A 191 5.14 10.59 -8.15
C MET A 191 4.43 11.43 -9.20
N LEU A 192 5.15 12.30 -9.91
CA LEU A 192 4.55 13.18 -10.92
C LEU A 192 3.94 12.38 -12.07
N ALA A 193 4.68 11.44 -12.65
CA ALA A 193 4.21 10.63 -13.77
C ALA A 193 2.97 9.81 -13.40
N SER A 194 2.98 9.14 -12.24
CA SER A 194 1.88 8.30 -11.78
C SER A 194 0.65 9.11 -11.36
N THR A 195 0.85 10.27 -10.74
CA THR A 195 -0.24 11.17 -10.34
C THR A 195 -0.92 11.78 -11.57
N VAL A 196 -0.14 12.27 -12.54
CA VAL A 196 -0.66 12.85 -13.79
C VAL A 196 -1.32 11.76 -14.65
N GLY A 197 -0.69 10.59 -14.75
CA GLY A 197 -1.24 9.44 -15.48
C GLY A 197 -2.58 8.98 -14.90
N GLY A 198 -2.63 8.74 -13.58
CA GLY A 198 -3.87 8.35 -12.90
C GLY A 198 -4.97 9.39 -13.06
N PHE A 199 -4.68 10.69 -12.91
CA PHE A 199 -5.68 11.74 -13.14
C PHE A 199 -6.18 11.78 -14.58
N ARG A 200 -5.27 11.67 -15.57
CA ARG A 200 -5.65 11.66 -16.98
C ARG A 200 -6.59 10.50 -17.29
N ASN A 201 -6.28 9.31 -16.80
CA ASN A 201 -7.08 8.12 -17.03
C ASN A 201 -8.44 8.24 -16.34
N ILE A 202 -8.49 8.67 -15.06
CA ILE A 202 -9.75 8.93 -14.36
C ILE A 202 -10.64 9.92 -15.13
N ILE A 203 -10.07 11.01 -15.67
CA ILE A 203 -10.85 11.99 -16.45
C ILE A 203 -11.38 11.37 -17.75
N THR A 204 -10.55 10.58 -18.42
CA THR A 204 -10.92 9.91 -19.68
C THR A 204 -12.05 8.92 -19.43
N ASP A 205 -11.91 8.08 -18.41
CA ASP A 205 -12.88 7.03 -18.11
C ASP A 205 -14.17 7.61 -17.52
N ALA A 206 -14.07 8.63 -16.65
CA ALA A 206 -15.21 9.36 -16.13
C ALA A 206 -15.99 10.09 -17.24
N SER A 207 -15.34 10.54 -18.32
CA SER A 207 -16.03 11.18 -19.44
C SER A 207 -16.92 10.21 -20.24
N THR A 208 -16.56 8.93 -20.24
CA THR A 208 -17.34 7.85 -20.87
C THR A 208 -18.35 7.20 -19.92
N TYR A 209 -18.19 7.40 -18.61
CA TYR A 209 -19.02 6.77 -17.59
C TYR A 209 -20.37 7.48 -17.41
N ARG A 210 -21.46 6.75 -17.63
CA ARG A 210 -22.82 7.19 -17.31
C ARG A 210 -23.16 6.73 -15.90
N PHE A 211 -23.24 7.68 -14.96
CA PHE A 211 -23.50 7.42 -13.54
C PHE A 211 -24.77 6.61 -13.25
N TYR A 212 -25.79 6.72 -14.10
CA TYR A 212 -27.04 5.97 -14.01
C TYR A 212 -27.63 5.77 -15.41
N THR A 213 -27.56 4.55 -15.93
CA THR A 213 -28.49 4.00 -16.92
C THR A 213 -28.69 2.53 -16.59
#